data_AF-A0A1C6VFZ6-F1
#
_entry.id   AF-A0A1C6VFZ6-F1
#
_cell.length_a   1.000
_cell.length_b   1.000
_cell.length_c   1.000
_cell.angle_alpha   90.00
_cell.angle_beta   90.00
_cell.angle_gamma   90.00
#
_symmetry.space_group_name_H-M   'P 1'
#
loop_
_entity.id
_entity.type
_entity.pdbx_description
1 polymer ?
#
loop_
_entity_poly.entity_id
_entity_poly.type
_entity_poly.pdbx_seq_one_letter_code
_entity_poly.pdbx_strand_id
1 'polypeptide(L)'
;MRRFSVLLTGAVAGSLLLAPSAQATPTPATLTQATPTQATPAPAIRTQATPTPGTTQPAVPSYHDTKILKTTINNGKPIVLGTTGHVTVPVTTEVYDDSGGVVRIDAQLHTIGGGFFFTFLEGAAGYNMTCVSSTATTQTCTGTAMVHHYAMDNASAGRPVHLSIAGYAIDGGQYSNLISTESVPLRKQTRQVTADATPEPVRKDGTLTVTGRLTQPDWNYWISSTEWRSVGYSGQPVQLQFRKAGATAYSTVKTVTSGTEGKLTTTVKATTSGTWRWSFAGSATSAGSVAGGNSVTLLKVAKLTANATPEPVAKGGKLTVTGRLTRATTDAASTFTGYAKQPVQLQFRKSGSSTYRTVKTVYTDANGNLKTTTTATAAGYWRFSYAGNSTVASVSAAGDGVVLKK
;
A
#
# COMPACT_ATOMS: atom_id res chain seq x y z
N MET A 1 -15.82 0.43 49.57
CA MET A 1 -16.07 -0.96 50.05
C MET A 1 -15.34 -1.90 49.10
N ARG A 2 -14.18 -2.44 49.51
CA ARG A 2 -13.95 -3.86 49.88
C ARG A 2 -14.25 -4.82 48.70
N ARG A 3 -13.37 -5.72 48.24
CA ARG A 3 -12.21 -6.39 48.85
C ARG A 3 -11.41 -7.14 47.77
N PHE A 4 -10.10 -7.25 48.00
CA PHE A 4 -9.24 -8.35 47.51
C PHE A 4 -9.80 -9.71 47.95
N SER A 5 -9.64 -10.74 47.12
CA SER A 5 -9.51 -12.14 47.57
C SER A 5 -8.66 -12.94 46.59
N VAL A 6 -7.52 -13.39 47.12
CA VAL A 6 -6.68 -14.49 46.64
C VAL A 6 -7.39 -15.80 46.97
N LEU A 7 -7.28 -16.82 46.10
CA LEU A 7 -7.37 -18.22 46.53
C LEU A 7 -6.20 -19.00 45.94
N LEU A 8 -5.43 -19.59 46.85
CA LEU A 8 -4.37 -20.56 46.66
C LEU A 8 -4.85 -21.87 47.30
N THR A 9 -4.91 -22.97 46.54
CA THR A 9 -4.90 -24.37 46.98
C THR A 9 -4.35 -25.17 45.79
N GLY A 10 -3.32 -26.01 45.84
CA GLY A 10 -2.74 -26.77 46.93
C GLY A 10 -3.11 -28.25 46.78
N ALA A 11 -2.37 -29.03 45.98
CA ALA A 11 -2.31 -30.49 46.06
C ALA A 11 -1.05 -31.04 45.36
N VAL A 12 -0.48 -32.07 45.96
CA VAL A 12 0.92 -32.51 45.92
C VAL A 12 1.00 -33.96 45.42
N ALA A 13 2.13 -34.28 44.79
CA ALA A 13 2.82 -35.58 44.66
C ALA A 13 2.25 -36.67 43.75
N GLY A 14 3.19 -37.22 42.96
CA GLY A 14 3.07 -38.45 42.19
C GLY A 14 4.28 -38.69 41.30
N SER A 15 5.48 -38.73 41.89
CA SER A 15 6.72 -39.13 41.21
C SER A 15 6.66 -40.60 40.77
N LEU A 16 7.01 -40.89 39.53
CA LEU A 16 7.48 -42.21 39.14
C LEU A 16 8.69 -42.06 38.20
N LEU A 17 9.88 -42.32 38.74
CA LEU A 17 11.09 -42.57 37.98
C LEU A 17 11.03 -44.00 37.44
N LEU A 18 11.27 -44.19 36.14
CA LEU A 18 11.67 -45.45 35.54
C LEU A 18 12.89 -45.21 34.65
N ALA A 19 13.89 -46.06 34.87
CA ALA A 19 15.27 -45.98 34.40
C ALA A 19 15.42 -46.25 32.88
N PRO A 20 16.55 -45.82 32.27
CA PRO A 20 16.89 -46.17 30.90
C PRO A 20 17.46 -47.60 30.84
N SER A 21 16.82 -48.48 30.08
CA SER A 21 17.38 -49.77 29.70
C SER A 21 18.27 -49.60 28.46
N ALA A 22 19.58 -49.75 28.67
CA ALA A 22 20.56 -49.95 27.62
C ALA A 22 20.29 -51.25 26.86
N GLN A 23 20.37 -51.22 25.53
CA GLN A 23 20.49 -52.42 24.71
C GLN A 23 21.62 -52.26 23.69
N ALA A 24 22.33 -53.37 23.54
CA ALA A 24 23.67 -53.50 23.03
C ALA A 24 23.78 -53.33 21.51
N THR A 25 24.92 -52.80 21.10
CA THR A 25 25.48 -52.88 19.75
C THR A 25 25.82 -54.34 19.39
N PRO A 26 25.45 -54.83 18.20
CA PRO A 26 26.08 -56.01 17.63
C PRO A 26 27.27 -55.64 16.73
N THR A 27 28.42 -56.22 17.06
CA THR A 27 29.66 -56.33 16.28
C THR A 27 29.41 -57.06 14.94
N PRO A 28 30.11 -56.73 13.84
CA PRO A 28 29.81 -57.28 12.51
C PRO A 28 30.32 -58.72 12.34
N ALA A 29 29.45 -59.61 11.84
CA ALA A 29 29.81 -60.95 11.40
C ALA A 29 30.16 -60.95 9.91
N THR A 30 31.39 -61.39 9.62
CA THR A 30 31.95 -61.64 8.29
C THR A 30 31.25 -62.85 7.68
N LEU A 31 30.65 -62.71 6.49
CA LEU A 31 30.24 -63.85 5.66
C LEU A 31 30.77 -63.69 4.24
N THR A 32 31.60 -64.66 3.89
CA THR A 32 32.27 -64.94 2.63
C THR A 32 31.32 -65.01 1.43
N GLN A 33 31.74 -64.39 0.32
CA GLN A 33 31.13 -64.52 -1.00
C GLN A 33 31.19 -65.97 -1.50
N ALA A 34 30.06 -66.48 -1.99
CA ALA A 34 29.98 -67.68 -2.81
C ALA A 34 29.44 -67.30 -4.20
N THR A 35 30.27 -67.54 -5.22
CA THR A 35 30.01 -67.32 -6.64
C THR A 35 28.97 -68.32 -7.15
N PRO A 36 27.88 -67.91 -7.84
CA PRO A 36 27.02 -68.86 -8.52
C PRO A 36 27.57 -69.22 -9.91
N THR A 37 27.82 -70.51 -10.09
CA THR A 37 28.23 -71.19 -11.34
C THR A 37 27.14 -71.08 -12.40
N GLN A 38 27.52 -70.65 -13.60
CA GLN A 38 26.70 -70.62 -14.81
C GLN A 38 26.29 -72.05 -15.22
N ALA A 39 24.99 -72.30 -15.36
CA ALA A 39 24.45 -73.52 -15.97
C ALA A 39 24.00 -73.22 -17.40
N THR A 40 24.61 -73.89 -18.36
CA THR A 40 24.31 -73.84 -19.80
C THR A 40 23.04 -74.67 -20.11
N PRO A 41 22.03 -74.13 -20.82
CA PRO A 41 20.97 -74.97 -21.38
C PRO A 41 21.34 -75.48 -22.79
N ALA A 42 21.05 -76.76 -23.02
CA ALA A 42 21.17 -77.49 -24.29
C ALA A 42 20.15 -76.99 -25.35
N PRO A 43 20.39 -77.21 -26.66
CA PRO A 43 19.58 -76.60 -27.72
C PRO A 43 18.27 -77.38 -27.93
N ALA A 44 17.13 -76.68 -27.79
CA ALA A 44 15.83 -77.18 -28.22
C ALA A 44 15.59 -76.80 -29.70
N ILE A 45 15.31 -77.81 -30.52
CA ILE A 45 14.98 -77.72 -31.95
C ILE A 45 13.67 -76.93 -32.10
N ARG A 46 13.71 -75.80 -32.80
CA ARG A 46 12.53 -74.97 -33.10
C ARG A 46 12.10 -75.22 -34.55
N THR A 47 10.96 -75.86 -34.71
CA THR A 47 10.20 -75.97 -35.97
C THR A 47 9.84 -74.57 -36.46
N GLN A 48 10.22 -74.23 -37.69
CA GLN A 48 9.85 -72.96 -38.34
C GLN A 48 8.36 -72.97 -38.71
N ALA A 49 7.59 -72.05 -38.13
CA ALA A 49 6.28 -71.67 -38.63
C ALA A 49 6.41 -70.37 -39.45
N THR A 50 5.87 -70.39 -40.65
CA THR A 50 5.78 -69.27 -41.60
C THR A 50 5.02 -68.06 -41.04
N PRO A 51 5.41 -66.81 -41.35
CA PRO A 51 4.77 -65.63 -40.80
C PRO A 51 3.45 -65.31 -41.54
N THR A 52 2.37 -65.16 -40.78
CA THR A 52 1.12 -64.54 -41.22
C THR A 52 1.26 -63.01 -41.13
N PRO A 53 0.86 -62.21 -42.13
CA PRO A 53 0.88 -60.76 -42.02
C PRO A 53 -0.31 -60.24 -41.23
N GLY A 54 -0.05 -59.32 -40.28
CA GLY A 54 -1.05 -58.38 -39.79
C GLY A 54 -1.59 -58.61 -38.38
N THR A 55 -0.80 -58.25 -37.38
CA THR A 55 -1.32 -57.55 -36.20
C THR A 55 -0.33 -56.46 -35.85
N THR A 56 -0.77 -55.20 -35.88
CA THR A 56 -0.03 -54.09 -35.25
C THR A 56 0.16 -54.46 -33.79
N GLN A 57 1.41 -54.65 -33.38
CA GLN A 57 1.78 -54.75 -31.98
C GLN A 57 1.26 -53.49 -31.27
N PRO A 58 0.55 -53.61 -30.13
CA PRO A 58 0.22 -52.44 -29.33
C PRO A 58 1.51 -51.66 -29.07
N ALA A 59 1.47 -50.35 -29.26
CA ALA A 59 2.60 -49.50 -28.90
C ALA A 59 3.04 -49.86 -27.47
N VAL A 60 4.35 -50.06 -27.27
CA VAL A 60 4.91 -50.23 -25.93
C VAL A 60 4.49 -48.99 -25.14
N PRO A 61 3.86 -49.12 -23.94
CA PRO A 61 3.45 -47.97 -23.15
C PRO A 61 4.63 -47.03 -22.97
N SER A 62 4.53 -45.82 -23.49
CA SER A 62 5.53 -44.79 -23.30
C SER A 62 5.29 -44.18 -21.93
N TYR A 63 5.93 -44.72 -20.90
CA TYR A 63 5.77 -44.35 -19.49
C TYR A 63 6.07 -42.86 -19.11
N HIS A 64 6.25 -41.96 -20.08
CA HIS A 64 6.69 -40.56 -19.91
C HIS A 64 6.07 -39.57 -20.92
N ASP A 65 4.89 -39.82 -21.45
CA ASP A 65 4.23 -38.92 -22.40
C ASP A 65 3.37 -37.82 -21.73
N THR A 66 3.13 -37.92 -20.41
CA THR A 66 2.40 -36.94 -19.62
C THR A 66 3.00 -35.54 -19.74
N LYS A 67 2.17 -34.55 -20.06
CA LYS A 67 2.60 -33.15 -20.25
C LYS A 67 1.65 -32.15 -19.63
N ILE A 68 2.20 -31.06 -19.11
CA ILE A 68 1.42 -29.85 -18.87
C ILE A 68 1.24 -29.13 -20.21
N LEU A 69 -0.01 -28.93 -20.62
CA LEU A 69 -0.33 -28.19 -21.84
C LEU A 69 -0.47 -26.69 -21.58
N LYS A 70 -1.09 -26.33 -20.45
CA LYS A 70 -1.38 -24.95 -20.09
C LYS A 70 -1.60 -24.82 -18.60
N THR A 71 -1.13 -23.74 -18.00
CA THR A 71 -1.38 -23.45 -16.59
C THR A 71 -1.82 -22.00 -16.36
N THR A 72 -2.81 -21.80 -15.50
CA THR A 72 -3.20 -20.49 -14.97
C THR A 72 -3.04 -20.49 -13.45
N ILE A 73 -2.09 -19.71 -12.95
CA ILE A 73 -1.86 -19.49 -11.52
C ILE A 73 -2.47 -18.15 -11.15
N ASN A 74 -3.27 -18.10 -10.08
CA ASN A 74 -3.85 -16.88 -9.54
C ASN A 74 -4.57 -16.01 -10.59
N ASN A 75 -5.30 -16.63 -11.53
CA ASN A 75 -5.95 -15.94 -12.64
C ASN A 75 -4.99 -15.07 -13.49
N GLY A 76 -3.72 -15.48 -13.60
CA GLY A 76 -2.67 -14.74 -14.32
C GLY A 76 -2.15 -13.49 -13.58
N LYS A 77 -2.58 -13.26 -12.33
CA LYS A 77 -2.18 -12.09 -11.54
C LYS A 77 -1.00 -12.40 -10.63
N PRO A 78 -0.15 -11.40 -10.31
CA PRO A 78 0.86 -11.53 -9.27
C PRO A 78 0.26 -12.04 -7.95
N ILE A 79 0.99 -12.91 -7.26
CA ILE A 79 0.67 -13.32 -5.89
C ILE A 79 1.19 -12.21 -4.96
N VAL A 80 0.31 -11.52 -4.23
CA VAL A 80 0.68 -10.35 -3.42
C VAL A 80 0.45 -10.62 -1.93
N LEU A 81 1.51 -10.65 -1.13
CA LEU A 81 1.42 -10.94 0.31
C LEU A 81 1.83 -9.76 1.19
N GLY A 82 1.03 -9.53 2.24
CA GLY A 82 1.25 -8.51 3.26
C GLY A 82 1.93 -9.04 4.52
N THR A 83 1.66 -8.37 5.65
CA THR A 83 2.23 -8.69 6.96
C THR A 83 1.36 -9.62 7.81
N THR A 84 0.15 -9.96 7.34
CA THR A 84 -0.85 -10.70 8.13
C THR A 84 -1.65 -11.65 7.23
N GLY A 85 -2.02 -12.81 7.77
CA GLY A 85 -2.90 -13.78 7.09
C GLY A 85 -2.21 -14.63 6.03
N HIS A 86 -3.01 -15.17 5.13
CA HIS A 86 -2.61 -15.98 3.97
C HIS A 86 -3.32 -15.49 2.71
N VAL A 87 -2.81 -15.87 1.55
CA VAL A 87 -3.43 -15.60 0.25
C VAL A 87 -3.83 -16.92 -0.39
N THR A 88 -5.11 -17.02 -0.71
CA THR A 88 -5.66 -18.14 -1.46
C THR A 88 -5.34 -17.97 -2.94
N VAL A 89 -4.62 -18.93 -3.52
CA VAL A 89 -4.17 -18.90 -4.92
C VAL A 89 -4.86 -20.03 -5.69
N PRO A 90 -5.85 -19.73 -6.53
CA PRO A 90 -6.45 -20.74 -7.40
C PRO A 90 -5.46 -21.12 -8.52
N VAL A 91 -5.46 -22.40 -8.87
CA VAL A 91 -4.63 -22.98 -9.92
C VAL A 91 -5.52 -23.83 -10.83
N THR A 92 -5.39 -23.61 -12.14
CA THR A 92 -5.96 -24.48 -13.16
C THR A 92 -4.85 -24.93 -14.09
N THR A 93 -4.77 -26.22 -14.38
CA THR A 93 -3.80 -26.76 -15.34
C THR A 93 -4.45 -27.79 -16.25
N GLU A 94 -4.13 -27.73 -17.53
CA GLU A 94 -4.48 -28.76 -18.50
C GLU A 94 -3.33 -29.75 -18.62
N VAL A 95 -3.64 -31.03 -18.48
CA VAL A 95 -2.70 -32.14 -18.52
C VAL A 95 -3.07 -33.05 -19.68
N TYR A 96 -2.08 -33.39 -20.50
CA TYR A 96 -2.17 -34.39 -21.54
C TYR A 96 -1.56 -35.70 -21.07
N ASP A 97 -2.17 -36.80 -21.46
CA ASP A 97 -1.64 -38.15 -21.35
C ASP A 97 -2.39 -39.05 -22.37
N ASP A 98 -1.69 -39.94 -23.08
CA ASP A 98 -2.31 -40.80 -24.10
C ASP A 98 -3.36 -41.77 -23.53
N SER A 99 -3.27 -42.09 -22.24
CA SER A 99 -4.23 -42.91 -21.50
C SER A 99 -5.52 -42.18 -21.10
N GLY A 100 -5.61 -40.87 -21.35
CA GLY A 100 -6.79 -40.04 -21.03
C GLY A 100 -6.64 -39.13 -19.81
N GLY A 101 -5.47 -39.13 -19.17
CA GLY A 101 -5.10 -38.20 -18.10
C GLY A 101 -4.52 -38.87 -16.87
N VAL A 102 -4.68 -38.24 -15.71
CA VAL A 102 -4.03 -38.62 -14.46
C VAL A 102 -5.03 -39.11 -13.42
N VAL A 103 -4.58 -40.00 -12.52
CA VAL A 103 -5.38 -40.56 -11.41
C VAL A 103 -4.88 -40.15 -10.03
N ARG A 104 -3.61 -39.76 -9.93
CA ARG A 104 -2.99 -39.18 -8.74
C ARG A 104 -2.21 -37.96 -9.16
N ILE A 105 -2.42 -36.86 -8.47
CA ILE A 105 -1.74 -35.60 -8.73
C ILE A 105 -1.43 -34.90 -7.42
N ASP A 106 -0.14 -34.68 -7.19
CA ASP A 106 0.41 -33.86 -6.11
C ASP A 106 1.02 -32.62 -6.72
N ALA A 107 0.49 -31.47 -6.34
CA ALA A 107 0.84 -30.19 -6.91
C ALA A 107 1.39 -29.25 -5.84
N GLN A 108 2.39 -28.48 -6.24
CA GLN A 108 2.95 -27.41 -5.42
C GLN A 108 3.26 -26.19 -6.27
N LEU A 109 3.16 -25.01 -5.64
CA LEU A 109 3.72 -23.78 -6.17
C LEU A 109 5.13 -23.61 -5.65
N HIS A 110 6.07 -23.21 -6.49
CA HIS A 110 7.44 -22.91 -6.08
C HIS A 110 8.09 -21.81 -6.92
N THR A 111 9.15 -21.18 -6.39
CA THR A 111 9.95 -20.23 -7.19
C THR A 111 11.15 -20.92 -7.83
N ILE A 112 11.53 -20.42 -9.00
CA ILE A 112 12.75 -20.84 -9.70
C ILE A 112 13.75 -19.68 -9.69
N GLY A 113 15.04 -20.00 -9.49
CA GLY A 113 16.13 -19.03 -9.58
C GLY A 113 16.49 -18.28 -8.29
N GLY A 114 16.11 -18.82 -7.12
CA GLY A 114 16.53 -18.33 -5.80
C GLY A 114 15.40 -17.76 -4.95
N GLY A 115 15.67 -17.59 -3.65
CA GLY A 115 14.65 -17.37 -2.63
C GLY A 115 14.01 -18.69 -2.20
N PHE A 116 13.64 -18.77 -0.92
CA PHE A 116 12.85 -19.89 -0.42
C PHE A 116 11.39 -19.60 -0.77
N PHE A 117 10.79 -20.31 -1.72
CA PHE A 117 9.33 -20.35 -1.84
C PHE A 117 8.85 -21.68 -2.35
N PHE A 118 8.06 -22.38 -1.53
CA PHE A 118 7.22 -23.48 -1.94
C PHE A 118 5.97 -23.59 -1.07
N THR A 119 4.85 -24.03 -1.65
CA THR A 119 3.65 -24.40 -0.91
C THR A 119 2.89 -25.47 -1.68
N PHE A 120 2.42 -26.51 -1.00
CA PHE A 120 1.52 -27.48 -1.61
C PHE A 120 0.14 -26.88 -1.83
N LEU A 121 -0.58 -27.41 -2.82
CA LEU A 121 -2.00 -27.14 -2.93
C LEU A 121 -2.75 -27.87 -1.80
N GLU A 122 -3.92 -27.34 -1.44
CA GLU A 122 -4.80 -27.88 -0.42
C GLU A 122 -5.41 -29.20 -0.86
N GLY A 123 -5.32 -30.22 0.00
CA GLY A 123 -5.88 -31.54 -0.22
C GLY A 123 -5.02 -32.64 0.37
N ALA A 124 -5.43 -33.88 0.18
CA ALA A 124 -4.63 -35.02 0.61
C ALA A 124 -3.38 -35.16 -0.27
N ALA A 125 -2.26 -35.61 0.32
CA ALA A 125 -1.03 -35.86 -0.42
C ALA A 125 -1.29 -36.82 -1.60
N GLY A 126 -0.86 -36.42 -2.80
CA GLY A 126 -1.13 -37.17 -4.04
C GLY A 126 -2.52 -36.96 -4.64
N TYR A 127 -3.36 -36.12 -4.04
CA TYR A 127 -4.73 -35.81 -4.46
C TYR A 127 -5.13 -34.36 -4.17
N ASN A 128 -4.19 -33.42 -4.21
CA ASN A 128 -4.46 -32.02 -3.89
C ASN A 128 -4.91 -31.18 -5.10
N MET A 129 -5.28 -31.86 -6.19
CA MET A 129 -6.04 -31.28 -7.29
C MET A 129 -7.21 -32.19 -7.69
N THR A 130 -8.28 -31.56 -8.19
CA THR A 130 -9.45 -32.22 -8.75
C THR A 130 -9.37 -32.15 -10.27
N CYS A 131 -9.28 -33.30 -10.93
CA CYS A 131 -9.17 -33.41 -12.38
C CYS A 131 -10.48 -33.87 -13.04
N VAL A 132 -10.84 -33.22 -14.14
CA VAL A 132 -12.01 -33.55 -14.95
C VAL A 132 -11.57 -33.78 -16.39
N SER A 133 -11.93 -34.93 -16.97
CA SER A 133 -11.66 -35.24 -18.38
C SER A 133 -12.25 -34.16 -19.28
N SER A 134 -11.40 -33.63 -20.16
CA SER A 134 -11.75 -32.62 -21.15
C SER A 134 -11.85 -33.23 -22.55
N THR A 135 -10.95 -34.16 -22.87
CA THR A 135 -10.96 -34.95 -24.11
C THR A 135 -10.61 -36.41 -23.80
N ALA A 136 -10.44 -37.24 -24.84
CA ALA A 136 -9.96 -38.62 -24.70
C ALA A 136 -8.50 -38.72 -24.22
N THR A 137 -7.72 -37.64 -24.27
CA THR A 137 -6.28 -37.61 -23.93
C THR A 137 -5.92 -36.42 -23.02
N THR A 138 -6.90 -35.65 -22.55
CA THR A 138 -6.63 -34.48 -21.70
C THR A 138 -7.59 -34.34 -20.53
N GLN A 139 -7.06 -33.81 -19.43
CA GLN A 139 -7.81 -33.43 -18.23
C GLN A 139 -7.55 -31.97 -17.87
N THR A 140 -8.57 -31.32 -17.33
CA THR A 140 -8.44 -30.05 -16.64
C THR A 140 -8.42 -30.32 -15.14
N CYS A 141 -7.29 -30.03 -14.50
CA CYS A 141 -7.09 -30.14 -13.07
C CYS A 141 -7.17 -28.78 -12.41
N THR A 142 -7.95 -28.68 -11.33
CA THR A 142 -8.11 -27.47 -10.54
C THR A 142 -7.72 -27.74 -9.09
N GLY A 143 -7.12 -26.73 -8.44
CA GLY A 143 -6.78 -26.80 -7.03
C GLY A 143 -6.50 -25.41 -6.49
N THR A 144 -6.23 -25.34 -5.20
CA THR A 144 -6.04 -24.06 -4.50
C THR A 144 -4.87 -24.17 -3.54
N ALA A 145 -3.95 -23.21 -3.55
CA ALA A 145 -2.87 -23.13 -2.58
C ALA A 145 -3.16 -22.07 -1.52
N MET A 146 -2.93 -22.37 -0.25
CA MET A 146 -2.91 -21.36 0.82
C MET A 146 -1.47 -20.87 1.01
N VAL A 147 -1.18 -19.71 0.43
CA VAL A 147 0.15 -19.13 0.52
C VAL A 147 0.27 -18.35 1.82
N HIS A 148 1.08 -18.88 2.74
CA HIS A 148 1.42 -18.23 4.00
C HIS A 148 2.75 -17.52 3.92
N HIS A 149 2.91 -16.51 4.77
CA HIS A 149 4.15 -15.74 4.91
C HIS A 149 5.40 -16.57 5.23
N TYR A 150 5.29 -17.67 5.96
CA TYR A 150 6.41 -18.55 6.33
C TYR A 150 6.91 -19.40 5.15
N ALA A 151 6.14 -19.45 4.06
CA ALA A 151 6.55 -20.09 2.83
C ALA A 151 7.52 -19.23 2.02
N MET A 152 7.93 -18.04 2.48
CA MET A 152 8.82 -17.15 1.73
C MET A 152 9.87 -16.42 2.53
N ASP A 153 10.91 -15.98 1.83
CA ASP A 153 11.89 -15.01 2.31
C ASP A 153 11.89 -13.76 1.41
N ASN A 154 12.65 -12.73 1.80
CA ASN A 154 12.76 -11.51 1.01
C ASN A 154 13.32 -11.70 -0.41
N ALA A 155 14.13 -12.74 -0.65
CA ALA A 155 14.74 -13.01 -1.95
C ALA A 155 13.76 -13.67 -2.94
N SER A 156 12.65 -14.22 -2.44
CA SER A 156 11.52 -14.72 -3.24
C SER A 156 10.71 -13.59 -3.88
N ALA A 157 10.83 -12.35 -3.41
CA ALA A 157 10.12 -11.21 -3.99
C ALA A 157 10.57 -10.94 -5.43
N GLY A 158 9.62 -10.81 -6.34
CA GLY A 158 9.80 -10.60 -7.77
C GLY A 158 10.09 -11.87 -8.57
N ARG A 159 10.28 -13.02 -7.91
CA ARG A 159 10.56 -14.29 -8.58
C ARG A 159 9.31 -14.86 -9.27
N PRO A 160 9.48 -15.57 -10.40
CA PRO A 160 8.38 -16.29 -11.02
C PRO A 160 8.00 -17.50 -10.16
N VAL A 161 6.70 -17.65 -9.93
CA VAL A 161 6.08 -18.80 -9.26
C VAL A 161 5.52 -19.72 -10.33
N HIS A 162 6.01 -20.96 -10.34
CA HIS A 162 5.56 -22.03 -11.24
C HIS A 162 4.74 -23.05 -10.48
N LEU A 163 3.92 -23.80 -11.22
CA LEU A 163 3.29 -25.02 -10.75
C LEU A 163 4.24 -26.19 -11.04
N SER A 164 4.48 -27.04 -10.05
CA SER A 164 5.13 -28.33 -10.21
C SER A 164 4.14 -29.43 -9.84
N ILE A 165 4.01 -30.45 -10.69
CA ILE A 165 3.16 -31.62 -10.44
C ILE A 165 3.95 -32.92 -10.51
N ALA A 166 3.53 -33.89 -9.71
CA ALA A 166 3.99 -35.27 -9.71
C ALA A 166 2.81 -36.22 -9.45
N GLY A 167 2.89 -37.46 -9.88
CA GLY A 167 1.78 -38.40 -9.73
C GLY A 167 1.81 -39.59 -10.66
N TYR A 168 0.62 -40.10 -10.96
CA TYR A 168 0.42 -41.29 -11.80
C TYR A 168 -0.69 -41.05 -12.84
N ALA A 169 -0.43 -41.44 -14.08
CA ALA A 169 -1.35 -41.53 -15.20
C ALA A 169 -2.35 -42.70 -15.03
N ILE A 170 -3.42 -42.72 -15.83
CA ILE A 170 -4.47 -43.76 -15.76
C ILE A 170 -3.90 -45.16 -16.04
N ASP A 171 -2.92 -45.26 -16.94
CA ASP A 171 -2.25 -46.51 -17.28
C ASP A 171 -1.18 -46.95 -16.25
N GLY A 172 -1.00 -46.16 -15.18
CA GLY A 172 0.00 -46.40 -14.14
C GLY A 172 1.36 -45.75 -14.39
N GLY A 173 1.50 -44.98 -15.49
CA GLY A 173 2.70 -44.19 -15.79
C GLY A 173 3.04 -43.19 -14.69
N GLN A 174 4.26 -43.23 -14.15
CA GLN A 174 4.69 -42.25 -13.15
C GLN A 174 5.25 -41.00 -13.83
N TYR A 175 4.73 -39.83 -13.45
CA TYR A 175 5.32 -38.55 -13.82
C TYR A 175 5.81 -37.81 -12.57
N SER A 176 6.92 -37.09 -12.70
CA SER A 176 7.50 -36.32 -11.60
C SER A 176 8.14 -35.05 -12.12
N ASN A 177 8.14 -34.00 -11.30
CA ASN A 177 8.77 -32.72 -11.59
C ASN A 177 8.33 -32.10 -12.93
N LEU A 178 7.07 -32.28 -13.32
CA LEU A 178 6.51 -31.55 -14.47
C LEU A 178 6.23 -30.12 -14.02
N ILE A 179 6.94 -29.16 -14.61
CA ILE A 179 6.88 -27.75 -14.23
C ILE A 179 6.14 -26.97 -15.33
N SER A 180 5.22 -26.11 -14.93
CA SER A 180 4.50 -25.23 -15.86
C SER A 180 5.43 -24.24 -16.54
N THR A 181 5.20 -24.00 -17.83
CA THR A 181 5.89 -22.92 -18.55
C THR A 181 5.44 -21.55 -18.09
N GLU A 182 4.15 -21.42 -17.77
CA GLU A 182 3.54 -20.20 -17.26
C GLU A 182 3.91 -20.00 -15.79
N SER A 183 4.05 -18.73 -15.42
CA SER A 183 4.34 -18.31 -14.06
C SER A 183 3.70 -16.97 -13.74
N VAL A 184 3.60 -16.66 -12.45
CA VAL A 184 3.21 -15.34 -11.96
C VAL A 184 4.24 -14.82 -10.96
N PRO A 185 4.48 -13.50 -10.89
CA PRO A 185 5.46 -12.98 -9.95
C PRO A 185 4.91 -12.99 -8.52
N LEU A 186 5.77 -13.32 -7.55
CA LEU A 186 5.50 -13.13 -6.13
C LEU A 186 5.86 -11.71 -5.72
N ARG A 187 4.98 -10.97 -5.05
CA ARG A 187 5.21 -9.56 -4.69
C ARG A 187 4.82 -9.23 -3.25
N LYS A 188 5.55 -8.29 -2.68
CA LYS A 188 5.25 -7.69 -1.37
C LYS A 188 4.11 -6.69 -1.45
N GLN A 189 3.17 -6.75 -0.53
CA GLN A 189 2.08 -5.77 -0.42
C GLN A 189 2.61 -4.50 0.25
N THR A 190 2.81 -3.43 -0.52
CA THR A 190 3.19 -2.14 0.08
C THR A 190 2.01 -1.49 0.80
N ARG A 191 2.31 -0.66 1.80
CA ARG A 191 1.34 0.22 2.47
C ARG A 191 1.87 1.63 2.47
N GLN A 192 0.96 2.59 2.39
CA GLN A 192 1.27 4.00 2.54
C GLN A 192 0.47 4.59 3.68
N VAL A 193 1.13 5.39 4.51
CA VAL A 193 0.45 6.27 5.46
C VAL A 193 -0.22 7.40 4.68
N THR A 194 -1.39 7.84 5.15
CA THR A 194 -2.12 9.01 4.63
C THR A 194 -1.17 10.19 4.38
N ALA A 195 -1.37 10.88 3.25
CA ALA A 195 -0.63 12.11 3.02
C ALA A 195 -1.03 13.15 4.07
N ASP A 196 -0.08 13.89 4.63
CA ASP A 196 -0.37 14.98 5.57
C ASP A 196 0.17 16.28 4.99
N ALA A 197 -0.73 17.17 4.55
CA ALA A 197 -0.40 18.44 3.91
C ALA A 197 -0.67 19.61 4.86
N THR A 198 0.41 20.24 5.34
CA THR A 198 0.36 21.32 6.34
C THR A 198 1.02 22.60 5.83
N PRO A 199 0.61 23.80 6.29
CA PRO A 199 -0.49 24.06 7.23
C PRO A 199 -1.88 23.91 6.59
N GLU A 200 -2.87 23.58 7.40
CA GLU A 200 -4.28 23.58 7.03
C GLU A 200 -5.07 24.46 8.02
N PRO A 201 -5.83 25.47 7.55
CA PRO A 201 -5.91 25.99 6.18
C PRO A 201 -4.66 26.82 5.79
N VAL A 202 -4.52 27.11 4.50
CA VAL A 202 -3.37 27.87 3.95
C VAL A 202 -3.84 29.07 3.13
N ARG A 203 -3.05 30.16 3.07
CA ARG A 203 -3.33 31.24 2.12
C ARG A 203 -3.14 30.74 0.69
N LYS A 204 -3.87 31.32 -0.27
CA LYS A 204 -3.61 31.11 -1.70
C LYS A 204 -2.13 31.38 -2.00
N ASP A 205 -1.52 30.49 -2.77
CA ASP A 205 -0.10 30.49 -3.14
C ASP A 205 0.87 30.35 -1.94
N GLY A 206 0.32 30.01 -0.76
CA GLY A 206 1.09 29.55 0.37
C GLY A 206 1.77 28.22 0.09
N THR A 207 2.88 27.98 0.80
CA THR A 207 3.63 26.73 0.69
C THR A 207 3.05 25.70 1.64
N LEU A 208 2.70 24.53 1.11
CA LEU A 208 2.37 23.33 1.87
C LEU A 208 3.61 22.44 1.97
N THR A 209 3.82 21.83 3.13
CA THR A 209 4.67 20.66 3.31
C THR A 209 3.78 19.44 3.32
N VAL A 210 4.01 18.51 2.39
CA VAL A 210 3.29 17.24 2.32
C VAL A 210 4.22 16.13 2.79
N THR A 211 3.80 15.40 3.82
CA THR A 211 4.55 14.27 4.37
C THR A 211 3.80 12.96 4.16
N GLY A 212 4.49 11.84 4.34
CA GLY A 212 3.94 10.49 4.25
C GLY A 212 5.01 9.44 4.51
N ARG A 213 4.66 8.17 4.36
CA ARG A 213 5.59 7.06 4.52
C ARG A 213 5.17 5.87 3.65
N LEU A 214 6.13 5.27 2.94
CA LEU A 214 5.96 4.03 2.18
C LEU A 214 6.60 2.87 2.96
N THR A 215 5.85 1.80 3.20
CA THR A 215 6.36 0.60 3.88
C THR A 215 6.06 -0.66 3.09
N GLN A 216 6.78 -1.73 3.42
CA GLN A 216 6.55 -3.07 2.90
C GLN A 216 6.82 -4.14 3.99
N PRO A 217 6.32 -5.38 3.81
CA PRO A 217 6.70 -6.51 4.63
C PRO A 217 8.20 -6.83 4.55
N ASP A 218 8.75 -7.25 5.67
CA ASP A 218 10.05 -7.89 5.78
C ASP A 218 9.84 -9.38 6.06
N TRP A 219 9.83 -10.20 5.01
CA TRP A 219 9.58 -11.65 5.07
C TRP A 219 10.75 -12.45 5.65
N ASN A 220 11.81 -11.80 6.17
CA ASN A 220 12.86 -12.50 6.92
C ASN A 220 12.66 -12.45 8.44
N TYR A 221 11.82 -11.53 8.95
CA TYR A 221 11.61 -11.33 10.38
C TYR A 221 10.14 -11.40 10.77
N TRP A 222 9.73 -12.52 11.38
CA TRP A 222 8.39 -12.68 11.94
C TRP A 222 8.32 -12.15 13.37
N ILE A 223 7.21 -11.51 13.72
CA ILE A 223 6.92 -11.03 15.08
C ILE A 223 6.14 -12.10 15.83
N SER A 224 5.21 -12.77 15.15
CA SER A 224 4.43 -13.90 15.65
C SER A 224 4.03 -14.83 14.48
N SER A 225 3.32 -15.92 14.78
CA SER A 225 2.79 -16.82 13.75
C SER A 225 1.77 -16.16 12.81
N THR A 226 1.24 -14.98 13.15
CA THR A 226 0.20 -14.27 12.38
C THR A 226 0.60 -12.85 11.97
N GLU A 227 1.75 -12.34 12.44
CA GLU A 227 2.18 -10.96 12.21
C GLU A 227 3.67 -10.86 11.83
N TRP A 228 3.94 -10.10 10.77
CA TRP A 228 5.29 -9.84 10.28
C TRP A 228 5.69 -8.38 10.40
N ARG A 229 7.00 -8.19 10.55
CA ARG A 229 7.59 -6.87 10.62
C ARG A 229 7.32 -6.10 9.33
N SER A 230 6.87 -4.86 9.48
CA SER A 230 6.84 -3.89 8.40
C SER A 230 8.04 -2.97 8.50
N VAL A 231 8.72 -2.74 7.37
CA VAL A 231 9.88 -1.86 7.27
C VAL A 231 9.64 -0.76 6.25
N GLY A 232 10.36 0.36 6.40
CA GLY A 232 10.32 1.44 5.44
C GLY A 232 10.89 1.02 4.08
N TYR A 233 10.21 1.37 2.99
CA TYR A 233 10.66 1.05 1.65
C TYR A 233 11.31 2.27 1.00
N SER A 234 12.62 2.39 1.15
CA SER A 234 13.43 3.50 0.64
C SER A 234 13.80 3.37 -0.84
N GLY A 235 14.22 4.47 -1.46
CA GLY A 235 14.73 4.51 -2.84
C GLY A 235 13.67 4.40 -3.92
N GLN A 236 12.38 4.46 -3.58
CA GLN A 236 11.29 4.22 -4.51
C GLN A 236 10.70 5.53 -5.06
N PRO A 237 10.37 5.61 -6.36
CA PRO A 237 9.66 6.75 -6.91
C PRO A 237 8.19 6.72 -6.47
N VAL A 238 7.78 7.72 -5.69
CA VAL A 238 6.41 7.88 -5.19
C VAL A 238 5.82 9.20 -5.70
N GLN A 239 4.64 9.12 -6.28
CA GLN A 239 3.94 10.25 -6.87
C GLN A 239 3.12 10.98 -5.81
N LEU A 240 3.35 12.29 -5.65
CA LEU A 240 2.39 13.18 -5.02
C LEU A 240 1.31 13.53 -6.04
N GLN A 241 0.08 13.22 -5.71
CA GLN A 241 -1.08 13.50 -6.54
C GLN A 241 -2.01 14.52 -5.87
N PHE A 242 -2.65 15.34 -6.69
CA PHE A 242 -3.61 16.34 -6.27
C PHE A 242 -4.93 16.20 -7.03
N ARG A 243 -6.04 16.41 -6.33
CA ARG A 243 -7.39 16.50 -6.90
C ARG A 243 -8.03 17.79 -6.41
N LYS A 244 -8.31 18.71 -7.34
CA LYS A 244 -9.03 19.96 -7.04
C LYS A 244 -10.39 19.66 -6.39
N ALA A 245 -10.82 20.49 -5.45
CA ALA A 245 -12.16 20.38 -4.86
C ALA A 245 -13.25 20.44 -5.95
N GLY A 246 -14.19 19.50 -5.91
CA GLY A 246 -15.23 19.33 -6.94
C GLY A 246 -14.80 18.50 -8.16
N ALA A 247 -13.52 18.19 -8.33
CA ALA A 247 -13.06 17.26 -9.37
C ALA A 247 -13.14 15.80 -8.88
N THR A 248 -13.22 14.86 -9.83
CA THR A 248 -13.29 13.41 -9.55
C THR A 248 -11.92 12.73 -9.67
N ALA A 249 -11.05 13.23 -10.55
CA ALA A 249 -9.75 12.62 -10.87
C ALA A 249 -8.56 13.28 -10.15
N TYR A 250 -7.59 12.46 -9.78
CA TYR A 250 -6.27 12.91 -9.29
C TYR A 250 -5.30 13.06 -10.46
N SER A 251 -4.43 14.07 -10.40
CA SER A 251 -3.28 14.22 -11.29
C SER A 251 -1.98 14.21 -10.49
N THR A 252 -0.92 13.65 -11.07
CA THR A 252 0.42 13.71 -10.48
C THR A 252 0.99 15.10 -10.64
N VAL A 253 1.41 15.69 -9.53
CA VAL A 253 2.00 17.05 -9.50
C VAL A 253 3.49 17.03 -9.18
N LYS A 254 3.98 15.94 -8.55
CA LYS A 254 5.39 15.74 -8.28
C LYS A 254 5.70 14.26 -8.07
N THR A 255 6.93 13.84 -8.34
CA THR A 255 7.45 12.53 -7.94
C THR A 255 8.61 12.74 -6.96
N VAL A 256 8.65 11.97 -5.89
CA VAL A 256 9.65 12.03 -4.82
C VAL A 256 10.21 10.64 -4.59
N THR A 257 11.52 10.55 -4.38
CA THR A 257 12.16 9.30 -3.96
C THR A 257 11.97 9.10 -2.46
N SER A 258 11.47 7.94 -2.04
CA SER A 258 11.31 7.62 -0.62
C SER A 258 12.67 7.60 0.10
N GLY A 259 12.75 8.33 1.21
CA GLY A 259 13.97 8.42 2.01
C GLY A 259 14.16 7.23 2.95
N THR A 260 15.11 7.38 3.87
CA THR A 260 15.33 6.44 4.99
C THR A 260 14.02 6.13 5.71
N GLU A 261 13.84 4.86 6.08
CA GLU A 261 12.59 4.35 6.66
C GLU A 261 11.33 4.61 5.82
N GLY A 262 11.49 4.82 4.50
CA GLY A 262 10.39 5.05 3.58
C GLY A 262 9.74 6.42 3.72
N LYS A 263 10.39 7.39 4.38
CA LYS A 263 9.84 8.74 4.59
C LYS A 263 9.59 9.45 3.26
N LEU A 264 8.43 10.10 3.15
CA LEU A 264 8.06 10.95 2.04
C LEU A 264 7.91 12.39 2.55
N THR A 265 8.55 13.35 1.87
CA THR A 265 8.38 14.77 2.19
C THR A 265 8.64 15.63 0.96
N THR A 266 7.82 16.66 0.75
CA THR A 266 8.07 17.70 -0.25
C THR A 266 7.28 18.95 0.09
N THR A 267 7.65 20.07 -0.54
CA THR A 267 6.84 21.28 -0.56
C THR A 267 6.16 21.50 -1.92
N VAL A 268 4.99 22.14 -1.89
CA VAL A 268 4.15 22.51 -3.05
C VAL A 268 3.40 23.82 -2.78
N LYS A 269 2.90 24.47 -3.83
CA LYS A 269 2.08 25.69 -3.71
C LYS A 269 0.60 25.35 -3.72
N ALA A 270 -0.15 25.91 -2.76
CA ALA A 270 -1.60 25.75 -2.67
C ALA A 270 -2.35 26.82 -3.47
N THR A 271 -2.61 26.54 -4.75
CA THR A 271 -3.28 27.50 -5.66
C THR A 271 -4.81 27.40 -5.60
N THR A 272 -5.35 26.26 -5.19
CA THR A 272 -6.79 25.98 -5.05
C THR A 272 -7.01 24.93 -3.96
N SER A 273 -8.19 24.94 -3.33
CA SER A 273 -8.57 23.90 -2.37
C SER A 273 -8.69 22.54 -3.07
N GLY A 274 -8.37 21.46 -2.37
CA GLY A 274 -8.43 20.11 -2.92
C GLY A 274 -7.78 19.07 -2.02
N THR A 275 -7.67 17.85 -2.53
CA THR A 275 -7.17 16.67 -1.79
C THR A 275 -5.82 16.23 -2.34
N TRP A 276 -4.87 15.98 -1.45
CA TRP A 276 -3.52 15.49 -1.73
C TRP A 276 -3.41 14.02 -1.32
N ARG A 277 -2.69 13.20 -2.10
CA ARG A 277 -2.37 11.82 -1.72
C ARG A 277 -1.03 11.37 -2.30
N TRP A 278 -0.39 10.41 -1.66
CA TRP A 278 0.74 9.68 -2.23
C TRP A 278 0.27 8.45 -3.01
N SER A 279 0.96 8.14 -4.09
CA SER A 279 0.68 7.00 -4.96
C SER A 279 1.99 6.34 -5.37
N PHE A 280 2.13 5.05 -5.09
CA PHE A 280 3.27 4.24 -5.47
C PHE A 280 2.82 3.24 -6.53
N ALA A 281 3.43 3.29 -7.71
CA ALA A 281 3.02 2.46 -8.85
C ALA A 281 3.34 0.96 -8.65
N GLY A 282 4.26 0.64 -7.72
CA GLY A 282 4.80 -0.70 -7.58
C GLY A 282 6.20 -0.82 -8.18
N SER A 283 6.75 -2.01 -8.07
CA SER A 283 8.05 -2.42 -8.59
C SER A 283 7.99 -3.89 -9.00
N ALA A 284 9.11 -4.45 -9.47
CA ALA A 284 9.19 -5.89 -9.76
C ALA A 284 8.89 -6.74 -8.52
N THR A 285 9.36 -6.32 -7.35
CA THR A 285 9.30 -7.06 -6.08
C THR A 285 8.10 -6.72 -5.19
N SER A 286 7.45 -5.58 -5.44
CA SER A 286 6.41 -5.07 -4.53
C SER A 286 5.24 -4.47 -5.32
N ALA A 287 4.02 -4.81 -4.91
CA ALA A 287 2.81 -4.28 -5.51
C ALA A 287 2.63 -2.78 -5.21
N GLY A 288 1.96 -2.07 -6.12
CA GLY A 288 1.61 -0.66 -5.92
C GLY A 288 0.62 -0.44 -4.79
N SER A 289 0.58 0.77 -4.27
CA SER A 289 -0.37 1.20 -3.25
C SER A 289 -0.74 2.66 -3.45
N VAL A 290 -1.84 3.10 -2.83
CA VAL A 290 -2.30 4.48 -2.86
C VAL A 290 -2.69 4.87 -1.43
N ALA A 291 -2.18 6.00 -0.96
CA ALA A 291 -2.51 6.52 0.36
C ALA A 291 -3.94 7.08 0.43
N GLY A 292 -4.49 7.15 1.65
CA GLY A 292 -5.63 8.01 1.92
C GLY A 292 -5.35 9.47 1.56
N GLY A 293 -6.38 10.19 1.13
CA GLY A 293 -6.26 11.60 0.77
C GLY A 293 -6.38 12.53 1.99
N ASN A 294 -5.66 13.63 1.99
CA ASN A 294 -5.81 14.74 2.93
C ASN A 294 -6.24 16.01 2.19
N SER A 295 -7.38 16.55 2.60
CA SER A 295 -7.95 17.75 1.98
C SER A 295 -7.36 18.98 2.62
N VAL A 296 -7.05 19.99 1.81
CA VAL A 296 -6.59 21.30 2.28
C VAL A 296 -7.51 22.36 1.71
N THR A 297 -8.00 23.24 2.59
CA THR A 297 -8.81 24.41 2.21
C THR A 297 -7.97 25.68 2.20
N LEU A 298 -8.18 26.52 1.18
CA LEU A 298 -7.58 27.85 1.13
C LEU A 298 -8.38 28.84 1.98
N LEU A 299 -7.67 29.69 2.71
CA LEU A 299 -8.25 30.89 3.31
C LEU A 299 -8.78 31.81 2.20
N LYS A 300 -10.02 32.25 2.32
CA LYS A 300 -10.60 33.24 1.40
C LYS A 300 -9.85 34.55 1.52
N VAL A 301 -9.52 35.14 0.37
CA VAL A 301 -8.87 36.45 0.31
C VAL A 301 -9.83 37.51 0.85
N ALA A 302 -9.34 38.42 1.68
CA ALA A 302 -10.05 39.61 2.12
C ALA A 302 -9.43 40.88 1.53
N LYS A 303 -10.25 41.90 1.30
CA LYS A 303 -9.82 43.25 0.92
C LYS A 303 -10.40 44.24 1.92
N LEU A 304 -9.60 45.25 2.27
CA LEU A 304 -9.95 46.24 3.28
C LEU A 304 -9.48 47.63 2.84
N THR A 305 -10.35 48.62 2.96
CA THR A 305 -10.07 50.03 2.66
C THR A 305 -10.16 50.90 3.92
N ALA A 306 -9.53 52.07 3.89
CA ALA A 306 -9.64 53.09 4.93
C ALA A 306 -9.57 54.48 4.27
N ASN A 307 -10.34 55.42 4.79
CA ASN A 307 -10.37 56.83 4.41
C ASN A 307 -10.75 57.66 5.64
N ALA A 308 -10.02 58.71 5.95
CA ALA A 308 -10.14 59.49 7.17
C ALA A 308 -10.41 60.96 6.83
N THR A 309 -11.52 61.51 7.32
CA THR A 309 -11.96 62.87 6.99
C THR A 309 -12.47 63.62 8.23
N PRO A 310 -12.34 64.95 8.30
CA PRO A 310 -11.74 65.85 7.32
C PRO A 310 -10.20 65.79 7.32
N GLU A 311 -9.61 66.09 6.17
CA GLU A 311 -8.18 66.35 6.02
C GLU A 311 -8.01 67.70 5.30
N PRO A 312 -7.32 68.70 5.88
CA PRO A 312 -6.71 68.75 7.22
C PRO A 312 -7.71 68.87 8.39
N VAL A 313 -7.33 68.40 9.57
CA VAL A 313 -8.12 68.51 10.82
C VAL A 313 -7.40 69.34 11.87
N ALA A 314 -8.13 70.10 12.69
CA ALA A 314 -7.51 70.81 13.83
C ALA A 314 -6.92 69.80 14.84
N LYS A 315 -5.84 70.17 15.53
CA LYS A 315 -5.30 69.35 16.62
C LYS A 315 -6.36 69.18 17.72
N GLY A 316 -6.62 67.94 18.13
CA GLY A 316 -7.71 67.62 19.05
C GLY A 316 -9.11 67.57 18.40
N GLY A 317 -9.20 67.81 17.09
CA GLY A 317 -10.45 67.72 16.33
C GLY A 317 -10.89 66.28 16.08
N LYS A 318 -12.19 66.11 15.78
CA LYS A 318 -12.78 64.82 15.42
C LYS A 318 -12.45 64.45 13.97
N LEU A 319 -12.06 63.21 13.77
CA LEU A 319 -11.80 62.55 12.50
C LEU A 319 -12.77 61.38 12.34
N THR A 320 -13.46 61.30 11.22
CA THR A 320 -14.28 60.16 10.81
C THR A 320 -13.48 59.26 9.89
N VAL A 321 -13.29 58.00 10.28
CA VAL A 321 -12.64 56.99 9.45
C VAL A 321 -13.71 56.04 8.92
N THR A 322 -13.80 55.94 7.59
CA THR A 322 -14.66 55.00 6.87
C THR A 322 -13.84 53.97 6.12
N GLY A 323 -14.43 52.82 5.83
CA GLY A 323 -13.77 51.73 5.14
C GLY A 323 -14.75 50.62 4.79
N ARG A 324 -14.26 49.59 4.09
CA ARG A 324 -15.08 48.42 3.76
C ARG A 324 -14.24 47.15 3.77
N LEU A 325 -14.67 46.15 4.53
CA LEU A 325 -14.12 44.80 4.52
C LEU A 325 -14.95 43.93 3.57
N THR A 326 -14.28 43.31 2.60
CA THR A 326 -14.89 42.34 1.69
C THR A 326 -14.10 41.04 1.68
N ARG A 327 -14.77 39.94 1.31
CA ARG A 327 -14.18 38.61 1.21
C ARG A 327 -14.51 37.96 -0.13
N ALA A 328 -13.55 37.23 -0.69
CA ALA A 328 -13.74 36.42 -1.88
C ALA A 328 -14.80 35.32 -1.68
N THR A 329 -15.62 35.08 -2.69
CA THR A 329 -16.62 33.99 -2.67
C THR A 329 -15.98 32.63 -3.02
N THR A 330 -14.94 32.64 -3.86
CA THR A 330 -14.24 31.44 -4.35
C THR A 330 -12.72 31.59 -4.21
N ASP A 331 -11.99 30.49 -4.39
CA ASP A 331 -10.51 30.48 -4.35
C ASP A 331 -9.89 31.25 -5.51
N ALA A 332 -10.64 31.45 -6.61
CA ALA A 332 -10.21 32.29 -7.72
C ALA A 332 -10.05 33.75 -7.28
N ALA A 333 -10.78 34.18 -6.24
CA ALA A 333 -10.81 35.55 -5.75
C ALA A 333 -11.12 36.59 -6.84
N SER A 334 -12.00 36.24 -7.78
CA SER A 334 -12.50 37.12 -8.84
C SER A 334 -13.72 37.94 -8.39
N THR A 335 -14.54 37.42 -7.46
CA THR A 335 -15.71 38.12 -6.93
C THR A 335 -15.64 38.23 -5.41
N PHE A 336 -16.09 39.38 -4.89
CA PHE A 336 -16.04 39.72 -3.47
C PHE A 336 -17.41 40.18 -2.98
N THR A 337 -17.74 39.82 -1.75
CA THR A 337 -18.94 40.29 -1.06
C THR A 337 -18.60 40.99 0.25
N GLY A 338 -19.51 41.82 0.77
CA GLY A 338 -19.36 42.47 2.06
C GLY A 338 -19.21 41.44 3.17
N TYR A 339 -18.23 41.63 4.06
CA TYR A 339 -18.00 40.69 5.15
C TYR A 339 -18.53 41.24 6.47
N ALA A 340 -19.76 40.88 6.80
CA ALA A 340 -20.51 41.43 7.92
C ALA A 340 -20.06 40.94 9.31
N LYS A 341 -20.38 41.74 10.33
CA LYS A 341 -20.20 41.43 11.76
C LYS A 341 -18.78 41.02 12.16
N GLN A 342 -17.77 41.49 11.43
CA GLN A 342 -16.37 41.19 11.71
C GLN A 342 -15.73 42.25 12.60
N PRO A 343 -14.97 41.85 13.63
CA PRO A 343 -14.17 42.80 14.41
C PRO A 343 -12.97 43.28 13.59
N VAL A 344 -12.85 44.60 13.43
CA VAL A 344 -11.79 45.26 12.68
C VAL A 344 -11.15 46.34 13.54
N GLN A 345 -9.83 46.32 13.65
CA GLN A 345 -9.08 47.28 14.44
C GLN A 345 -8.84 48.56 13.63
N LEU A 346 -9.28 49.71 14.15
CA LEU A 346 -8.76 51.00 13.71
C LEU A 346 -7.38 51.20 14.33
N GLN A 347 -6.38 51.44 13.50
CA GLN A 347 -5.00 51.64 13.91
C GLN A 347 -4.49 53.01 13.46
N PHE A 348 -3.61 53.60 14.27
CA PHE A 348 -2.92 54.86 13.99
C PHE A 348 -1.41 54.67 14.03
N ARG A 349 -0.70 55.35 13.12
CA ARG A 349 0.76 55.46 13.10
C ARG A 349 1.14 56.94 12.95
N LYS A 350 1.85 57.50 13.92
CA LYS A 350 2.34 58.89 13.88
C LYS A 350 3.29 59.10 12.69
N SER A 351 3.25 60.28 12.06
CA SER A 351 4.24 60.64 11.02
C SER A 351 5.67 60.54 11.56
N GLY A 352 6.57 59.96 10.77
CA GLY A 352 7.95 59.63 11.20
C GLY A 352 8.09 58.30 11.96
N SER A 353 6.99 57.62 12.29
CA SER A 353 7.01 56.27 12.86
C SER A 353 6.68 55.21 11.82
N SER A 354 7.19 53.98 12.00
CA SER A 354 6.83 52.79 11.23
C SER A 354 5.76 51.92 11.93
N THR A 355 5.42 52.20 13.19
CA THR A 355 4.60 51.31 14.03
C THR A 355 3.16 51.78 14.13
N TYR A 356 2.23 50.90 13.75
CA TYR A 356 0.79 51.10 14.00
C TYR A 356 0.41 50.64 15.41
N ARG A 357 -0.44 51.41 16.08
CA ARG A 357 -1.06 51.07 17.36
C ARG A 357 -2.58 51.02 17.20
N THR A 358 -3.21 50.04 17.82
CA THR A 358 -4.67 49.92 17.81
C THR A 358 -5.28 50.99 18.69
N VAL A 359 -6.18 51.78 18.10
CA VAL A 359 -6.92 52.86 18.77
C VAL A 359 -8.26 52.34 19.28
N LYS A 360 -8.96 51.54 18.46
CA LYS A 360 -10.23 50.92 18.83
C LYS A 360 -10.57 49.75 17.92
N THR A 361 -11.52 48.92 18.34
CA THR A 361 -12.13 47.89 17.50
C THR A 361 -13.55 48.31 17.10
N VAL A 362 -13.92 48.08 15.85
CA VAL A 362 -15.23 48.36 15.27
C VAL A 362 -15.76 47.12 14.55
N TYR A 363 -17.07 47.04 14.33
CA TYR A 363 -17.69 45.93 13.62
C TYR A 363 -18.19 46.37 12.26
N THR A 364 -18.04 45.50 11.26
CA THR A 364 -18.61 45.73 9.93
C THR A 364 -20.13 45.60 9.94
N ASP A 365 -20.81 46.47 9.19
CA ASP A 365 -22.26 46.36 8.94
C ASP A 365 -22.60 45.17 8.01
N ALA A 366 -23.89 45.01 7.66
CA ALA A 366 -24.36 43.93 6.78
C ALA A 366 -23.67 43.92 5.39
N ASN A 367 -23.20 45.08 4.91
CA ASN A 367 -22.56 45.26 3.61
C ASN A 367 -21.02 45.28 3.70
N GLY A 368 -20.47 45.03 4.88
CA GLY A 368 -19.04 45.06 5.15
C GLY A 368 -18.48 46.45 5.45
N ASN A 369 -19.31 47.49 5.56
CA ASN A 369 -18.83 48.85 5.77
C ASN A 369 -18.41 49.09 7.21
N LEU A 370 -17.45 49.99 7.37
CA LEU A 370 -16.88 50.45 8.63
C LEU A 370 -17.03 51.97 8.71
N LYS A 371 -17.44 52.48 9.87
CA LYS A 371 -17.45 53.91 10.17
C LYS A 371 -17.20 54.13 11.64
N THR A 372 -16.29 55.03 11.97
CA THR A 372 -16.07 55.46 13.34
C THR A 372 -15.48 56.85 13.42
N THR A 373 -15.69 57.53 14.54
CA THR A 373 -15.00 58.76 14.88
C THR A 373 -13.86 58.51 15.88
N THR A 374 -12.84 59.36 15.83
CA THR A 374 -11.67 59.39 16.72
C THR A 374 -11.13 60.82 16.81
N THR A 375 -10.16 61.07 17.68
CA THR A 375 -9.55 62.40 17.86
C THR A 375 -8.16 62.44 17.27
N ALA A 376 -7.88 63.42 16.42
CA ALA A 376 -6.56 63.62 15.81
C ALA A 376 -5.64 64.44 16.73
N THR A 377 -4.79 63.76 17.51
CA THR A 377 -3.83 64.42 18.42
C THR A 377 -2.48 64.73 17.76
N ALA A 378 -2.17 64.06 16.65
CA ALA A 378 -0.95 64.23 15.86
C ALA A 378 -1.22 63.90 14.38
N ALA A 379 -0.41 64.47 13.49
CA ALA A 379 -0.36 64.05 12.09
C ALA A 379 0.15 62.60 12.00
N GLY A 380 -0.39 61.84 11.04
CA GLY A 380 -0.03 60.44 10.86
C GLY A 380 -0.94 59.70 9.88
N TYR A 381 -0.97 58.39 10.00
CA TYR A 381 -1.69 57.50 9.10
C TYR A 381 -2.70 56.66 9.86
N TRP A 382 -3.93 56.61 9.35
CA TRP A 382 -5.03 55.81 9.88
C TRP A 382 -5.31 54.64 8.96
N ARG A 383 -5.51 53.44 9.52
CA ARG A 383 -5.91 52.27 8.73
C ARG A 383 -6.84 51.36 9.52
N PHE A 384 -7.65 50.59 8.80
CA PHE A 384 -8.31 49.43 9.37
C PHE A 384 -7.43 48.17 9.22
N SER A 385 -7.49 47.27 10.19
CA SER A 385 -6.79 45.99 10.19
C SER A 385 -7.69 44.86 10.68
N TYR A 386 -7.92 43.88 9.81
CA TYR A 386 -8.69 42.67 10.10
C TYR A 386 -7.74 41.49 10.40
N ALA A 387 -7.93 40.83 11.54
CA ALA A 387 -7.05 39.77 12.01
C ALA A 387 -7.20 38.43 11.27
N GLY A 388 -8.24 38.28 10.44
CA GLY A 388 -8.55 36.99 9.82
C GLY A 388 -9.27 36.03 10.78
N ASN A 389 -9.58 34.83 10.28
CA ASN A 389 -10.08 33.70 11.06
C ASN A 389 -9.76 32.37 10.34
N SER A 390 -10.35 31.26 10.78
CA SER A 390 -10.14 29.92 10.23
C SER A 390 -10.58 29.75 8.76
N THR A 391 -11.27 30.73 8.17
CA THR A 391 -11.75 30.63 6.76
C THR A 391 -11.35 31.83 5.91
N VAL A 392 -10.85 32.91 6.51
CA VAL A 392 -10.58 34.18 5.83
C VAL A 392 -9.23 34.74 6.24
N ALA A 393 -8.42 35.10 5.27
CA ALA A 393 -7.10 35.66 5.51
C ALA A 393 -7.19 37.02 6.21
N SER A 394 -6.23 37.29 7.09
CA SER A 394 -6.00 38.63 7.64
C SER A 394 -5.63 39.63 6.54
N VAL A 395 -6.00 40.89 6.73
CA VAL A 395 -5.67 41.99 5.81
C VAL A 395 -5.62 43.32 6.56
N SER A 396 -4.68 44.19 6.19
CA SER A 396 -4.67 45.59 6.63
C SER A 396 -4.86 46.49 5.42
N ALA A 397 -5.67 47.54 5.56
CA ALA A 397 -5.79 48.58 4.54
C ALA A 397 -4.46 49.34 4.39
N ALA A 398 -4.29 49.98 3.22
CA ALA A 398 -3.33 51.08 3.09
C ALA A 398 -3.64 52.16 4.13
N GLY A 399 -2.60 52.79 4.66
CA GLY A 399 -2.74 53.89 5.60
C GLY A 399 -3.17 55.16 4.88
N ASP A 400 -4.22 55.78 5.37
CA ASP A 400 -4.68 57.08 4.91
C ASP A 400 -4.00 58.19 5.72
N GLY A 401 -3.33 59.10 5.03
CA GLY A 401 -2.60 60.20 5.64
C GLY A 401 -3.57 61.24 6.20
N VAL A 402 -3.25 61.82 7.35
CA VAL A 402 -4.00 62.95 7.91
C VAL A 402 -3.01 63.98 8.42
N VAL A 403 -3.08 65.17 7.83
CA VAL A 403 -2.35 66.36 8.29
C VAL A 403 -3.18 67.21 9.26
N LEU A 404 -2.50 67.92 10.15
CA LEU A 404 -3.13 68.88 11.04
C LEU A 404 -3.20 70.26 10.38
N LYS A 405 -4.25 71.04 10.69
CA LYS A 405 -4.29 72.47 10.36
C LYS A 405 -3.10 73.18 11.02
N LYS A 406 -2.49 74.10 10.27
CA LYS A 406 -1.43 74.97 10.76
C LYS A 406 -1.95 75.92 11.83
#